data_AF-N6Z1B2-F1
#
_entry.id   AF-N6Z1B2-F1
#
_cell.length_a   1.000
_cell.length_b   1.000
_cell.length_c   1.000
_cell.angle_alpha   90.00
_cell.angle_beta   90.00
_cell.angle_gamma   90.00
#
_symmetry.space_group_name_H-M   'P 1'
#
loop_
_entity.id
_entity.type
_entity.pdbx_description
1 polymer ?
#
loop_
_entity_poly.entity_id
_entity_poly.type
_entity_poly.pdbx_seq_one_letter_code
_entity_poly.pdbx_strand_id
1 'polypeptide(L)' 'MLSIRHLATEGEKTEIAEQTVRGRIDWDESAVERTPLLVIDGREISWNDFGRMLSAFEGWQFKLEIVDRSDEI' A
#
# COMPACT_ATOMS: atom_id res chain seq x y z
N MET A 1 5.50 9.58 -18.75
CA MET A 1 5.10 10.08 -17.42
C MET A 1 6.02 9.40 -16.41
N LEU A 2 6.59 10.13 -15.45
CA LEU A 2 7.35 9.48 -14.37
C LEU A 2 6.36 8.66 -13.54
N SER A 3 6.58 7.36 -13.43
CA SER A 3 5.81 6.51 -12.53
C SER A 3 6.09 6.98 -11.11
N ILE A 4 5.10 7.56 -10.44
CA ILE A 4 5.17 7.81 -9.00
C ILE A 4 5.29 6.45 -8.32
N ARG A 5 6.18 6.33 -7.34
CA ARG A 5 6.26 5.16 -6.46
C ARG A 5 5.76 5.54 -5.09
N HIS A 6 4.84 4.75 -4.55
CA HIS A 6 4.28 4.92 -3.23
C HIS A 6 5.06 4.13 -2.17
N LEU A 7 5.87 3.14 -2.57
CA LEU A 7 6.71 2.34 -1.70
C LEU A 7 8.20 2.56 -1.97
N ALA A 8 8.97 2.68 -0.88
CA ALA A 8 10.42 2.60 -0.88
C ALA A 8 10.85 1.23 -0.32
N THR A 9 11.87 0.62 -0.92
CA THR A 9 12.44 -0.65 -0.45
C THR A 9 13.94 -0.50 -0.26
N GLU A 10 14.41 -0.78 0.95
CA GLU A 10 15.84 -0.81 1.29
C GLU A 10 16.16 -2.16 1.95
N GLY A 11 16.86 -3.03 1.21
CA GLY A 11 17.04 -4.42 1.62
C GLY A 11 15.70 -5.14 1.73
N GLU A 12 15.43 -5.71 2.91
CA GLU A 12 14.16 -6.39 3.23
C GLU A 12 13.09 -5.42 3.75
N LYS A 13 13.47 -4.18 4.09
CA LYS A 13 12.57 -3.20 4.69
C LYS A 13 11.77 -2.50 3.59
N THR A 14 10.46 -2.42 3.78
CA THR A 14 9.54 -1.72 2.88
C THR A 14 8.79 -0.66 3.68
N GLU A 15 8.75 0.56 3.16
CA GLU A 15 8.11 1.70 3.81
C GLU A 15 7.31 2.52 2.80
N ILE A 16 6.38 3.31 3.31
CA ILE A 16 5.65 4.29 2.53
C ILE A 16 6.60 5.44 2.17
N ALA A 17 6.68 5.78 0.89
CA ALA A 17 7.59 6.80 0.38
C ALA A 17 7.06 8.24 0.58
N GLU A 18 5.74 8.42 0.59
CA GLU A 18 5.08 9.74 0.61
C GLU A 18 3.78 9.74 1.42
N GLN A 19 3.22 10.93 1.68
CA GLN A 19 1.97 11.07 2.47
C GLN A 19 0.71 10.55 1.74
N THR A 20 0.78 10.33 0.43
CA THR A 20 -0.30 9.75 -0.37
C THR A 20 0.13 8.43 -0.97
N VAL A 21 -0.66 7.40 -0.71
CA VAL A 21 -0.49 6.07 -1.28
C VAL A 21 -1.70 5.76 -2.15
N ARG A 22 -1.44 5.31 -3.38
CA ARG A 22 -2.46 4.80 -4.28
C ARG A 22 -2.27 3.30 -4.47
N GLY A 23 -3.36 2.56 -4.40
CA GLY A 23 -3.35 1.12 -4.62
C GLY A 23 -4.75 0.58 -4.88
N ARG A 24 -4.88 -0.75 -4.83
CA ARG A 24 -6.17 -1.43 -4.89
C ARG A 24 -6.32 -2.44 -3.76
N ILE A 25 -7.54 -2.83 -3.49
CA ILE A 25 -7.84 -3.97 -2.62
C ILE A 25 -7.88 -5.21 -3.50
N ASP A 26 -7.18 -6.26 -3.11
CA ASP A 26 -7.16 -7.55 -3.79
C ASP A 26 -7.54 -8.69 -2.84
N TRP A 27 -7.89 -9.82 -3.40
CA TRP A 27 -8.32 -10.99 -2.64
C TRP A 27 -7.16 -11.94 -2.38
N ASP A 28 -7.02 -12.39 -1.13
CA ASP A 28 -6.10 -13.46 -0.75
C ASP A 28 -6.87 -14.74 -0.45
N GLU A 29 -6.77 -15.72 -1.35
CA GLU A 29 -7.39 -17.03 -1.19
C GLU A 29 -6.81 -17.83 -0.01
N SER A 30 -5.59 -17.49 0.42
CA SER A 30 -4.88 -18.18 1.49
C SER A 30 -5.10 -17.55 2.88
N ALA A 31 -5.73 -16.36 2.95
CA ALA A 31 -5.94 -15.64 4.20
C ALA A 31 -6.93 -16.36 5.12
N VAL A 32 -6.46 -16.73 6.32
CA VAL A 32 -7.23 -17.43 7.36
C VAL A 32 -8.53 -16.69 7.72
N GLU A 33 -8.50 -15.36 7.73
CA GLU A 33 -9.64 -14.52 8.15
C GLU A 33 -10.36 -13.82 6.99
N ARG A 34 -10.07 -14.19 5.73
CA ARG A 34 -10.60 -13.50 4.53
C ARG A 34 -10.30 -11.99 4.51
N THR A 35 -9.29 -11.57 5.25
CA THR A 35 -8.81 -10.19 5.22
C THR A 35 -8.17 -9.96 3.85
N PRO A 36 -8.62 -8.97 3.08
CA PRO A 36 -8.06 -8.72 1.75
C PRO A 36 -6.62 -8.19 1.85
N LEU A 37 -5.91 -8.14 0.73
CA LEU A 37 -4.60 -7.51 0.64
C LEU A 37 -4.71 -6.13 0.01
N LEU A 38 -3.71 -5.28 0.27
CA LEU A 38 -3.48 -4.06 -0.51
C LEU A 38 -2.47 -4.35 -1.59
N VAL A 39 -2.73 -3.92 -2.82
CA VAL A 39 -1.73 -3.92 -3.88
C VAL A 39 -1.33 -2.49 -4.19
N ILE A 40 -0.08 -2.16 -3.89
CA ILE A 40 0.51 -0.82 -4.03
C ILE A 40 1.79 -0.99 -4.86
N ASP A 41 2.00 -0.17 -5.89
CA ASP A 41 3.12 -0.30 -6.84
C ASP A 41 3.26 -1.73 -7.42
N GLY A 42 2.15 -2.46 -7.56
CA GLY A 42 2.13 -3.84 -8.03
C GLY A 42 2.54 -4.89 -6.99
N ARG A 43 2.81 -4.50 -5.74
CA ARG A 43 3.19 -5.40 -4.65
C ARG A 43 2.05 -5.61 -3.65
N GLU A 44 1.85 -6.86 -3.26
CA GLU A 44 0.93 -7.24 -2.19
C GLU A 44 1.48 -6.87 -0.82
N ILE A 45 0.66 -6.18 -0.03
CA ILE A 45 0.95 -5.70 1.32
C ILE A 45 -0.21 -6.12 2.21
N SER A 46 0.10 -6.82 3.31
CA SER A 46 -0.91 -7.15 4.33
C SER A 46 -1.35 -5.89 5.09
N TRP A 47 -2.58 -5.86 5.59
CA TRP A 47 -3.03 -4.75 6.44
C TRP A 47 -2.19 -4.59 7.71
N ASN A 48 -1.66 -5.69 8.25
CA ASN A 48 -0.78 -5.64 9.41
C ASN A 48 0.55 -4.95 9.08
N ASP A 49 1.16 -5.26 7.94
CA ASP A 49 2.40 -4.60 7.52
C ASP A 49 2.14 -3.15 7.12
N PHE A 50 1.04 -2.87 6.42
CA PHE A 50 0.63 -1.51 6.11
C PHE A 50 0.42 -0.69 7.39
N GLY A 51 -0.26 -1.24 8.40
CA GLY A 51 -0.46 -0.61 9.69
C GLY A 51 0.85 -0.28 10.42
N ARG A 52 1.87 -1.15 10.31
CA ARG A 52 3.22 -0.87 10.83
C ARG A 52 3.90 0.28 10.08
N MET A 53 3.72 0.38 8.76
CA MET A 53 4.25 1.50 7.99
C MET A 53 3.57 2.83 8.38
N LEU A 54 2.29 2.81 8.73
CA LEU A 54 1.55 4.01 9.18
C LEU A 54 2.10 4.62 10.47
N SER A 55 2.87 3.87 11.28
CA SER A 55 3.52 4.42 12.47
C SER A 55 4.45 5.61 12.16
N ALA A 56 4.97 5.72 10.93
CA ALA A 56 5.75 6.89 10.50
C ALA A 56 4.93 8.19 10.41
N PHE A 57 3.60 8.11 10.41
CA PHE A 57 2.67 9.24 10.24
C PHE A 57 1.89 9.57 11.52
N GLU A 58 2.32 9.08 12.68
CA GLU A 58 1.65 9.35 13.96
C GLU A 58 1.54 10.86 14.24
N GLY A 59 0.30 11.37 14.35
CA GLY A 59 0.04 12.79 14.57
C GLY A 59 0.03 13.66 13.31
N TRP A 60 0.13 13.07 12.11
CA TRP A 60 0.11 13.76 10.82
C TRP A 60 -1.03 13.29 9.91
N GLN A 61 -1.24 14.01 8.81
CA GLN A 61 -2.21 13.61 7.79
C GLN A 61 -1.62 12.58 6.84
N PHE A 62 -2.43 11.58 6.51
CA PHE A 62 -2.12 10.52 5.54
C PHE A 62 -3.33 10.28 4.63
N LYS A 63 -3.10 9.96 3.36
CA LYS A 63 -4.15 9.63 2.38
C LYS A 63 -3.89 8.28 1.73
N LEU A 64 -4.88 7.39 1.82
CA LEU A 64 -4.97 6.17 1.02
C LEU A 64 -6.04 6.35 -0.05
N GLU A 65 -5.66 6.15 -1.31
CA GLU A 65 -6.56 6.12 -2.45
C GLU A 65 -6.68 4.69 -2.97
N ILE A 66 -7.92 4.18 -3.02
CA ILE A 66 -8.25 2.90 -3.64
C ILE A 66 -8.79 3.20 -5.04
N VAL A 67 -8.13 2.66 -6.05
CA VAL A 67 -8.46 2.90 -7.46
C VAL A 67 -8.65 1.60 -8.22
N ASP A 68 -9.41 1.65 -9.31
CA ASP A 68 -9.50 0.53 -10.24
C ASP A 68 -8.27 0.50 -11.17
N ARG A 69 -7.95 -0.67 -11.73
CA ARG A 69 -6.95 -0.78 -12.80
C ARG A 69 -7.30 0.10 -13.99
N SER A 70 -8.58 0.34 -14.27
CA SER A 70 -9.01 1.24 -15.33
C SER A 70 -8.63 2.71 -15.11
N ASP A 71 -8.31 3.08 -13.87
CA ASP A 71 -8.00 4.45 -13.49
C ASP A 71 -6.49 4.75 -13.51
N GLU A 72 -5.64 3.74 -13.73
CA GLU A 72 -4.20 3.90 -13.97
C GLU A 72 -3.98 4.35 -15.43
N ILE A 73 -3.92 5.67 -15.65
CA ILE A 73 -3.60 6.31 -16.95
C ILE A 73 -2.11 6.71 -16.98
#